data_AF-A0A7K0XIA5-F1
#
_entry.id   AF-A0A7K0XIA5-F1
#
_cell.length_a   1.000
_cell.length_b   1.000
_cell.length_c   1.000
_cell.angle_alpha   90.00
_cell.angle_beta   90.00
_cell.angle_gamma   90.00
#
_symmetry.space_group_name_H-M   'P 1'
#
loop_
_entity.id
_entity.type
_entity.pdbx_description
1 polymer ?
#
loop_
_entity_poly.entity_id
_entity_poly.type
_entity_poly.pdbx_seq_one_letter_code
_entity_poly.pdbx_strand_id
1 'polypeptide(L)'
;MRDITSRLGVRNNTSPYDSASWLLAAVVLAVVIPANDKIASNDVFFSAHGVSPIAWVIVLVVALIALWLGLAGVLTLLKRNLTPTGFDIAASVIIFVTVWFFAGNALTQTLFQGAPVLAPIAGLLVASAVTLIARRFTMGSPLFVFASLAAVVPVVLAVFAGGAAQAATPIDFTPDPQRPSIVWVVSDELQYPLVFDGSGEIRPEFPNLKALQADSTTYTHAYSAANYTDYAVPSMLAGISDIAEQGPDRMQEVRANIGIVPSLASEYSVVMESPLYRFECDTSDCASVGAPAEGNFASRMLGFAADTAAIAGRTALARPFSDAFPSLDGKWRDFWSGGDEFGDNAEGNSVGKAIAGLRVAEETAPTTPIFAFWHTIRTHAPWNVDREGKEIYPSRLP
;
A
#
# COMPACT_ATOMS: atom_id res chain seq x y z
N MET A 1 -46.61 -18.70 8.44
CA MET A 1 -45.40 -18.78 9.30
C MET A 1 -45.18 -20.13 9.98
N ARG A 2 -46.21 -20.83 10.51
CA ARG A 2 -46.03 -22.17 11.14
C ARG A 2 -45.49 -23.26 10.20
N ASP A 3 -45.65 -23.12 8.89
CA ASP A 3 -45.31 -24.17 7.90
C ASP A 3 -43.85 -24.11 7.41
N ILE A 4 -43.18 -22.95 7.46
CA ILE A 4 -41.77 -22.83 7.03
C ILE A 4 -40.82 -23.49 8.05
N THR A 5 -41.16 -23.39 9.34
CA THR A 5 -40.40 -24.03 10.43
C THR A 5 -40.48 -25.56 10.41
N SER A 6 -41.55 -26.14 9.85
CA SER A 6 -41.70 -27.61 9.75
C SER A 6 -40.75 -28.20 8.71
N ARG A 7 -40.52 -27.49 7.60
CA ARG A 7 -39.70 -27.96 6.46
C ARG A 7 -38.21 -27.72 6.64
N LEU A 8 -37.82 -26.66 7.34
CA LEU A 8 -36.39 -26.29 7.53
C LEU A 8 -35.76 -26.92 8.79
N GLY A 9 -36.58 -27.49 9.67
CA GLY A 9 -36.18 -28.09 10.96
C GLY A 9 -35.66 -27.06 11.98
N VAL A 10 -35.58 -27.48 13.24
CA VAL A 10 -35.09 -26.64 14.34
C VAL A 10 -33.57 -26.42 14.22
N ARG A 11 -33.10 -25.21 14.50
CA ARG A 11 -31.66 -24.87 14.55
C ARG A 11 -30.99 -25.58 15.72
N ASN A 12 -29.95 -26.35 15.42
CA ASN A 12 -29.14 -27.04 16.43
C ASN A 12 -28.09 -26.10 17.02
N ASN A 13 -27.50 -25.24 16.18
CA ASN A 13 -26.48 -24.29 16.59
C ASN A 13 -27.10 -23.03 17.21
N THR A 14 -27.31 -23.00 18.52
CA THR A 14 -27.86 -21.80 19.19
C THR A 14 -26.78 -20.90 19.79
N SER A 15 -25.50 -21.13 19.47
CA SER A 15 -24.38 -20.38 20.03
C SER A 15 -24.23 -19.02 19.33
N PRO A 16 -24.34 -17.89 20.05
CA PRO A 16 -24.05 -16.56 19.51
C PRO A 16 -22.60 -16.45 19.03
N TYR A 17 -21.66 -17.02 19.78
CA TYR A 17 -20.23 -17.02 19.45
C TYR A 17 -19.94 -17.75 18.15
N ASP A 18 -20.52 -18.95 17.97
CA ASP A 18 -20.30 -19.70 16.73
C ASP A 18 -20.94 -19.01 15.53
N SER A 19 -22.12 -18.40 15.72
CA SER A 19 -22.79 -17.63 14.67
C SER A 19 -22.00 -16.36 14.30
N ALA A 20 -21.35 -15.70 15.27
CA ALA A 20 -20.42 -14.60 14.99
C ALA A 20 -19.21 -15.08 14.18
N SER A 21 -18.66 -16.25 14.51
CA SER A 21 -17.56 -16.85 13.76
C SER A 21 -17.92 -17.16 12.31
N TRP A 22 -19.14 -17.63 12.03
CA TRP A 22 -19.62 -17.82 10.64
C TRP A 22 -19.66 -16.52 9.84
N LEU A 23 -20.13 -15.43 10.45
CA LEU A 23 -20.18 -14.11 9.82
C LEU A 23 -18.78 -13.60 9.51
N LEU A 24 -17.88 -13.68 10.49
CA LEU A 24 -16.51 -13.21 10.33
C LEU A 24 -15.70 -14.04 9.36
N ALA A 25 -15.88 -15.35 9.34
CA ALA A 25 -15.21 -16.19 8.36
C ALA A 25 -15.51 -15.73 6.93
N ALA A 26 -16.77 -15.39 6.62
CA ALA A 26 -17.13 -14.87 5.30
C ALA A 26 -16.43 -13.53 4.99
N VAL A 27 -16.37 -12.62 5.95
CA VAL A 27 -15.66 -11.33 5.81
C VAL A 27 -14.15 -11.55 5.62
N VAL A 28 -13.53 -12.41 6.43
CA VAL A 28 -12.10 -12.69 6.35
C VAL A 28 -11.73 -13.28 5.01
N LEU A 29 -12.49 -14.29 4.55
CA LEU A 29 -12.25 -14.96 3.27
C LEU A 29 -12.42 -14.01 2.07
N ALA A 30 -13.45 -13.16 2.09
CA ALA A 30 -13.78 -12.33 0.94
C ALA A 30 -13.05 -10.98 0.92
N VAL A 31 -12.68 -10.44 2.08
CA VAL A 31 -12.14 -9.08 2.22
C VAL A 31 -10.71 -9.08 2.75
N VAL A 32 -10.49 -9.69 3.91
CA VAL A 32 -9.21 -9.58 4.62
C VAL A 32 -8.11 -10.33 3.88
N ILE A 33 -8.37 -11.55 3.39
CA ILE A 33 -7.38 -12.32 2.63
C ILE A 33 -6.94 -11.57 1.36
N PRO A 34 -7.84 -11.15 0.45
CA PRO A 34 -7.41 -10.42 -0.76
C PRO A 34 -6.70 -9.10 -0.46
N ALA A 35 -7.15 -8.35 0.55
CA ALA A 35 -6.51 -7.11 0.95
C ALA A 35 -5.09 -7.34 1.47
N ASN A 36 -4.92 -8.34 2.35
CA ASN A 36 -3.61 -8.69 2.89
C ASN A 36 -2.67 -9.27 1.85
N ASP A 37 -3.17 -10.02 0.88
CA ASP A 37 -2.36 -10.52 -0.23
C ASP A 37 -1.77 -9.34 -1.03
N LYS A 38 -2.60 -8.32 -1.33
CA LYS A 38 -2.15 -7.10 -1.99
C LYS A 38 -1.18 -6.27 -1.16
N ILE A 39 -1.48 -6.08 0.13
CA ILE A 39 -0.61 -5.35 1.06
C ILE A 39 0.73 -6.08 1.24
N ALA A 40 0.72 -7.40 1.42
CA ALA A 40 1.92 -8.21 1.62
C ALA A 40 2.77 -8.32 0.35
N SER A 41 2.16 -8.21 -0.84
CA SER A 41 2.91 -8.18 -2.10
C SER A 41 3.69 -6.88 -2.33
N ASN A 42 3.56 -5.89 -1.44
CA ASN A 42 4.14 -4.57 -1.63
C ASN A 42 4.73 -3.96 -0.35
N ASP A 43 6.03 -4.12 -0.18
CA ASP A 43 6.78 -3.59 0.97
C ASP A 43 6.77 -2.05 1.04
N VAL A 44 6.57 -1.37 -0.09
CA VAL A 44 6.48 0.11 -0.14
C VAL A 44 5.29 0.60 0.67
N PHE A 45 4.18 -0.15 0.74
CA PHE A 45 3.02 0.23 1.54
C PHE A 45 3.34 0.35 3.03
N PHE A 46 4.10 -0.60 3.59
CA PHE A 46 4.53 -0.57 4.98
C PHE A 46 5.53 0.56 5.25
N SER A 47 6.48 0.75 4.33
CA SER A 47 7.48 1.82 4.40
C SER A 47 6.84 3.21 4.34
N ALA A 48 5.89 3.43 3.42
CA ALA A 48 5.17 4.70 3.24
C ALA A 48 4.45 5.17 4.51
N HIS A 49 3.98 4.22 5.32
CA HIS A 49 3.28 4.48 6.59
C HIS A 49 4.18 4.43 7.82
N GLY A 50 5.41 3.90 7.70
CA GLY A 50 6.29 3.64 8.85
C GLY A 50 5.67 2.64 9.84
N VAL A 51 4.98 1.62 9.33
CA VAL A 51 4.35 0.56 10.13
C VAL A 51 5.03 -0.75 9.78
N SER A 52 5.55 -1.47 10.78
CA SER A 52 6.13 -2.79 10.52
C SER A 52 5.03 -3.81 10.18
N PRO A 53 5.30 -4.78 9.29
CA PRO A 53 4.32 -5.83 8.99
C PRO A 53 3.88 -6.63 10.24
N ILE A 54 4.78 -6.82 11.21
CA ILE A 54 4.47 -7.47 12.49
C ILE A 54 3.49 -6.62 13.30
N ALA A 55 3.69 -5.29 13.37
CA ALA A 55 2.76 -4.40 14.05
C ALA A 55 1.37 -4.46 13.38
N TRP A 56 1.31 -4.54 12.05
CA TRP A 56 0.05 -4.74 11.32
C TRP A 56 -0.62 -6.07 11.69
N VAL A 57 0.10 -7.20 11.71
CA VAL A 57 -0.45 -8.50 12.10
C VAL A 57 -1.07 -8.44 13.50
N ILE A 58 -0.38 -7.80 14.45
CA ILE A 58 -0.89 -7.63 15.82
C ILE A 58 -2.19 -6.82 15.80
N VAL A 59 -2.21 -5.69 15.10
CA VAL A 59 -3.40 -4.82 15.00
C VAL A 59 -4.56 -5.56 14.34
N LEU A 60 -4.30 -6.30 13.25
CA LEU A 60 -5.30 -7.10 12.56
C LEU A 60 -5.89 -8.18 13.47
N VAL A 61 -5.05 -8.93 14.19
CA VAL A 61 -5.52 -9.96 15.14
C VAL A 61 -6.37 -9.34 16.24
N VAL A 62 -5.94 -8.23 16.83
CA VAL A 62 -6.72 -7.49 17.84
C VAL A 62 -8.04 -7.02 17.27
N ALA A 63 -8.05 -6.46 16.06
CA ALA A 63 -9.27 -5.99 15.39
C ALA A 63 -10.26 -7.13 15.10
N LEU A 64 -9.77 -8.29 14.62
CA LEU A 64 -10.59 -9.47 14.36
C LEU A 64 -11.20 -10.04 15.66
N ILE A 65 -10.42 -10.11 16.75
CA ILE A 65 -10.92 -10.54 18.06
C ILE A 65 -11.97 -9.55 18.59
N ALA A 66 -11.70 -8.24 18.51
CA ALA A 66 -12.63 -7.22 18.95
C ALA A 66 -13.95 -7.27 18.17
N LEU A 67 -13.89 -7.41 16.85
CA LEU A 67 -15.07 -7.54 16.00
C LEU A 67 -15.85 -8.84 16.30
N TRP A 68 -15.14 -9.94 16.58
CA TRP A 68 -15.77 -11.20 16.98
C TRP A 68 -16.52 -11.07 18.30
N LEU A 69 -15.89 -10.47 19.31
CA LEU A 69 -16.53 -10.20 20.60
C LEU A 69 -17.74 -9.27 20.46
N GLY A 70 -17.63 -8.24 19.62
CA GLY A 70 -18.73 -7.31 19.34
C GLY A 70 -19.93 -8.02 18.70
N LEU A 71 -19.71 -8.80 17.64
CA LEU A 71 -20.76 -9.57 16.98
C LEU A 71 -21.37 -10.63 17.90
N ALA A 72 -20.55 -11.34 18.67
CA ALA A 72 -21.02 -12.31 19.65
C ALA A 72 -21.88 -11.64 20.73
N GLY A 73 -21.49 -10.43 21.19
CA GLY A 73 -22.26 -9.61 22.12
C GLY A 73 -23.62 -9.22 21.55
N VAL A 74 -23.67 -8.70 20.32
CA VAL A 74 -24.92 -8.35 19.63
C VAL A 74 -25.83 -9.56 19.48
N LEU A 75 -25.30 -10.69 19.02
CA LEU A 75 -26.08 -11.93 18.88
C LEU A 75 -26.55 -12.48 20.23
N THR A 76 -25.78 -12.27 21.30
CA THR A 76 -26.19 -12.64 22.67
C THR A 76 -27.34 -11.78 23.15
N LEU A 77 -27.30 -10.46 22.89
CA LEU A 77 -28.40 -9.56 23.20
C LEU A 77 -29.66 -9.91 22.40
N LEU A 78 -29.52 -10.21 21.12
CA LEU A 78 -30.64 -10.70 20.29
C LEU A 78 -31.22 -12.00 20.85
N LYS A 79 -30.37 -12.97 21.22
CA LYS A 79 -30.80 -14.23 21.84
C LYS A 79 -31.54 -14.00 23.15
N ARG A 80 -31.12 -13.01 23.95
CA ARG A 80 -31.76 -12.69 25.24
C ARG A 80 -33.13 -12.04 25.07
N ASN A 81 -33.30 -11.21 24.05
CA ASN A 81 -34.50 -10.39 23.87
C ASN A 81 -35.53 -11.02 22.90
N LEU A 82 -35.14 -12.03 22.12
CA LEU A 82 -36.02 -12.71 21.17
C LEU A 82 -36.44 -14.09 21.66
N THR A 83 -37.57 -14.57 21.15
CA THR A 83 -37.94 -15.99 21.30
C THR A 83 -36.91 -16.89 20.59
N PRO A 84 -36.80 -18.18 20.95
CA PRO A 84 -35.89 -19.10 20.26
C PRO A 84 -36.09 -19.12 18.74
N THR A 85 -37.34 -19.07 18.28
CA THR A 85 -37.69 -18.96 16.85
C THR A 85 -37.28 -17.61 16.27
N GLY A 86 -37.47 -16.51 17.01
CA GLY A 86 -37.05 -15.18 16.60
C GLY A 86 -35.53 -15.10 16.42
N PHE A 87 -34.76 -15.69 17.34
CA PHE A 87 -33.30 -15.77 17.22
C PHE A 87 -32.85 -16.63 16.03
N ASP A 88 -33.47 -17.80 15.79
CA ASP A 88 -33.16 -18.64 14.63
C ASP A 88 -33.35 -17.87 13.32
N ILE A 89 -34.50 -17.19 13.17
CA ILE A 89 -34.79 -16.36 11.98
C ILE A 89 -33.76 -15.25 11.86
N ALA A 90 -33.53 -14.48 12.92
CA ALA A 90 -32.59 -13.35 12.91
C ALA A 90 -31.16 -13.79 12.54
N ALA A 91 -30.61 -14.79 13.23
CA ALA A 91 -29.26 -15.29 12.97
C ALA A 91 -29.14 -15.87 11.56
N SER A 92 -30.15 -16.61 11.08
CA SER A 92 -30.15 -17.20 9.74
C SER A 92 -30.21 -16.13 8.64
N VAL A 93 -31.02 -15.09 8.83
CA VAL A 93 -31.12 -13.96 7.89
C VAL A 93 -29.80 -13.18 7.85
N ILE A 94 -29.21 -12.87 9.01
CA ILE A 94 -27.93 -12.14 9.07
C ILE A 94 -26.84 -12.95 8.36
N ILE A 95 -26.69 -14.24 8.67
CA ILE A 95 -25.71 -15.13 8.00
C ILE A 95 -25.97 -15.19 6.50
N PHE A 96 -27.23 -15.37 6.10
CA PHE A 96 -27.59 -15.47 4.69
C PHE A 96 -27.23 -14.20 3.92
N VAL A 97 -27.61 -13.03 4.42
CA VAL A 97 -27.34 -11.75 3.75
C VAL A 97 -25.84 -11.47 3.70
N THR A 98 -25.10 -11.69 4.79
CA THR A 98 -23.65 -11.51 4.83
C THR A 98 -22.94 -12.42 3.84
N VAL A 99 -23.24 -13.73 3.86
CA VAL A 99 -22.60 -14.69 2.95
C VAL A 99 -23.00 -14.40 1.50
N TRP A 100 -24.26 -14.07 1.23
CA TRP A 100 -24.72 -13.72 -0.11
C TRP A 100 -23.95 -12.54 -0.68
N PHE A 101 -23.82 -11.47 0.11
CA PHE A 101 -23.09 -10.28 -0.30
C PHE A 101 -21.61 -10.61 -0.59
N PHE A 102 -20.91 -11.23 0.36
CA PHE A 102 -19.47 -11.47 0.22
C PHE A 102 -19.12 -12.55 -0.80
N ALA A 103 -19.87 -13.66 -0.84
CA ALA A 103 -19.67 -14.69 -1.85
C ALA A 103 -20.04 -14.16 -3.25
N GLY A 104 -21.11 -13.38 -3.37
CA GLY A 104 -21.47 -12.72 -4.62
C GLY A 104 -20.35 -11.81 -5.14
N ASN A 105 -19.79 -10.94 -4.28
CA ASN A 105 -18.67 -10.08 -4.65
C ASN A 105 -17.43 -10.88 -5.07
N ALA A 106 -17.04 -11.88 -4.27
CA ALA A 106 -15.90 -12.74 -4.59
C ALA A 106 -16.08 -13.48 -5.93
N LEU A 107 -17.29 -13.98 -6.20
CA LEU A 107 -17.64 -14.66 -7.45
C LEU A 107 -17.62 -13.71 -8.65
N THR A 108 -18.08 -12.46 -8.48
CA THR A 108 -18.00 -11.43 -9.53
C THR A 108 -16.55 -11.16 -9.93
N GLN A 109 -15.67 -11.04 -8.92
CA GLN A 109 -14.26 -10.73 -9.14
C GLN A 109 -13.43 -11.90 -9.67
N THR A 110 -13.93 -13.13 -9.59
CA THR A 110 -13.18 -14.34 -9.97
C THR A 110 -13.81 -15.06 -11.15
N LEU A 111 -14.92 -15.79 -10.93
CA LEU A 111 -15.50 -16.71 -11.91
C LEU A 111 -16.39 -16.02 -12.95
N PHE A 112 -16.97 -14.86 -12.62
CA PHE A 112 -17.99 -14.21 -13.45
C PHE A 112 -17.58 -12.81 -13.92
N GLN A 113 -16.29 -12.53 -14.11
CA GLN A 113 -15.82 -11.22 -14.59
C GLN A 113 -16.50 -10.79 -15.90
N GLY A 114 -16.75 -11.74 -16.83
CA GLY A 114 -17.42 -11.48 -18.10
C GLY A 114 -18.96 -11.47 -18.04
N ALA A 115 -19.56 -11.83 -16.90
CA ALA A 115 -21.01 -11.89 -16.72
C ALA A 115 -21.39 -11.58 -15.25
N PRO A 116 -21.10 -10.36 -14.76
CA PRO A 116 -21.16 -10.03 -13.33
C PRO A 116 -22.56 -10.21 -12.72
N VAL A 117 -23.61 -10.17 -13.54
CA VAL A 117 -25.01 -10.39 -13.10
C VAL A 117 -25.25 -11.82 -12.61
N LEU A 118 -24.47 -12.81 -13.06
CA LEU A 118 -24.61 -14.21 -12.63
C LEU A 118 -24.06 -14.45 -11.22
N ALA A 119 -23.09 -13.65 -10.77
CA ALA A 119 -22.43 -13.84 -9.48
C ALA A 119 -23.35 -13.65 -8.27
N PRO A 120 -24.20 -12.60 -8.17
CA PRO A 120 -25.20 -12.50 -7.11
C PRO A 120 -26.17 -13.69 -7.06
N ILE A 121 -26.51 -14.28 -8.22
CA ILE A 121 -27.40 -15.44 -8.32
C ILE A 121 -26.71 -16.69 -7.77
N ALA A 122 -25.46 -16.95 -8.21
CA ALA A 122 -24.65 -18.02 -7.64
C ALA A 122 -24.39 -17.83 -6.15
N GLY A 123 -24.20 -16.57 -5.71
CA GLY A 123 -24.08 -16.19 -4.30
C GLY A 123 -25.30 -16.59 -3.47
N LEU A 124 -26.52 -16.56 -4.02
CA LEU A 124 -27.72 -17.01 -3.30
C LEU A 124 -27.67 -18.50 -2.99
N LEU A 125 -27.12 -19.31 -3.90
CA LEU A 125 -26.95 -20.75 -3.69
C LEU A 125 -25.92 -21.02 -2.59
N VAL A 126 -24.78 -20.32 -2.64
CA VAL A 126 -23.73 -20.42 -1.61
C VAL A 126 -24.26 -19.99 -0.25
N ALA A 127 -24.94 -18.84 -0.18
CA ALA A 127 -25.55 -18.34 1.05
C ALA A 127 -26.58 -19.30 1.63
N SER A 128 -27.44 -19.88 0.78
CA SER A 128 -28.42 -20.88 1.21
C SER A 128 -27.73 -22.10 1.83
N ALA A 129 -26.72 -22.64 1.15
CA ALA A 129 -25.98 -23.80 1.62
C ALA A 129 -25.26 -23.51 2.95
N VAL A 130 -24.53 -22.39 3.03
CA VAL A 130 -23.78 -22.01 4.23
C VAL A 130 -24.74 -21.73 5.40
N THR A 131 -25.85 -21.03 5.20
CA THR A 131 -26.84 -20.80 6.27
C THR A 131 -27.45 -22.10 6.76
N LEU A 132 -27.77 -23.05 5.87
CA LEU A 132 -28.27 -24.37 6.26
C LEU A 132 -27.23 -25.15 7.07
N ILE A 133 -25.96 -25.14 6.67
CA ILE A 133 -24.85 -25.76 7.39
C ILE A 133 -24.67 -25.09 8.77
N ALA A 134 -24.63 -23.76 8.82
CA ALA A 134 -24.47 -22.99 10.04
C ALA A 134 -25.61 -23.22 11.05
N ARG A 135 -26.83 -23.54 10.57
CA ARG A 135 -27.96 -23.92 11.43
C ARG A 135 -27.77 -25.29 12.08
N ARG A 136 -27.01 -26.19 11.46
CA ARG A 136 -26.86 -27.60 11.88
C ARG A 136 -25.57 -27.89 12.63
N PHE A 137 -24.48 -27.22 12.27
CA PHE A 137 -23.15 -27.52 12.76
C PHE A 137 -22.52 -26.32 13.49
N THR A 138 -21.86 -26.60 14.62
CA THR A 138 -21.04 -25.63 15.37
C THR A 138 -19.61 -25.62 14.83
N MET A 139 -19.48 -25.24 13.55
CA MET A 139 -18.21 -25.22 12.81
C MET A 139 -17.73 -23.80 12.51
N GLY A 140 -18.43 -22.78 13.01
CA GLY A 140 -18.07 -21.39 12.77
C GLY A 140 -16.73 -21.06 13.38
N SER A 141 -16.47 -21.45 14.63
CA SER A 141 -15.20 -21.14 15.31
C SER A 141 -13.98 -21.77 14.64
N PRO A 142 -13.96 -23.09 14.31
CA PRO A 142 -12.89 -23.66 13.50
C PRO A 142 -12.69 -22.92 12.17
N LEU A 143 -13.77 -22.63 11.44
CA LEU A 143 -13.68 -21.93 10.16
C LEU A 143 -13.08 -20.54 10.30
N PHE A 144 -13.48 -19.78 11.31
CA PHE A 144 -12.93 -18.45 11.59
C PHE A 144 -11.44 -18.52 11.94
N VAL A 145 -11.01 -19.49 12.74
CA VAL A 145 -9.59 -19.70 13.06
C VAL A 145 -8.80 -20.02 11.79
N PHE A 146 -9.28 -20.95 10.97
CA PHE A 146 -8.61 -21.28 9.70
C PHE A 146 -8.55 -20.07 8.75
N ALA A 147 -9.65 -19.34 8.59
CA ALA A 147 -9.68 -18.14 7.75
C ALA A 147 -8.74 -17.05 8.27
N SER A 148 -8.69 -16.83 9.58
CA SER A 148 -7.82 -15.83 10.20
C SER A 148 -6.34 -16.19 10.07
N LEU A 149 -5.99 -17.47 10.26
CA LEU A 149 -4.64 -17.95 10.00
C LEU A 149 -4.27 -17.75 8.52
N ALA A 150 -5.15 -18.15 7.59
CA ALA A 150 -4.93 -17.95 6.16
C ALA A 150 -4.75 -16.47 5.79
N ALA A 151 -5.45 -15.54 6.45
CA ALA A 151 -5.29 -14.11 6.24
C ALA A 151 -3.95 -13.55 6.73
N VAL A 152 -3.35 -14.16 7.75
CA VAL A 152 -2.06 -13.74 8.30
C VAL A 152 -0.88 -14.34 7.53
N VAL A 153 -1.07 -15.51 6.90
CA VAL A 153 -0.01 -16.24 6.18
C VAL A 153 0.73 -15.37 5.14
N PRO A 154 0.07 -14.64 4.22
CA PRO A 154 0.79 -13.81 3.24
C PRO A 154 1.70 -12.78 3.88
N VAL A 155 1.24 -12.10 4.92
CA VAL A 155 2.03 -11.08 5.64
C VAL A 155 3.19 -11.72 6.38
N VAL A 156 2.97 -12.86 7.03
CA VAL A 156 4.02 -13.59 7.74
C VAL A 156 5.07 -14.15 6.78
N LEU A 157 4.64 -14.71 5.64
CA LEU A 157 5.53 -15.16 4.59
C LEU A 157 6.30 -13.99 3.99
N ALA A 158 5.67 -12.84 3.76
CA ALA A 158 6.37 -11.62 3.32
C ALA A 158 7.43 -11.17 4.33
N VAL A 159 7.15 -11.24 5.64
CA VAL A 159 8.15 -10.95 6.69
C VAL A 159 9.31 -11.94 6.66
N PHE A 160 9.04 -13.23 6.51
CA PHE A 160 10.07 -14.26 6.51
C PHE A 160 10.83 -14.39 5.18
N ALA A 161 10.21 -14.02 4.06
CA ALA A 161 10.81 -14.00 2.73
C ALA A 161 11.53 -12.67 2.44
N GLY A 162 10.99 -11.55 2.92
CA GLY A 162 11.55 -10.19 2.80
C GLY A 162 12.47 -9.80 3.96
N GLY A 163 12.79 -10.73 4.86
CA GLY A 163 13.55 -10.50 6.08
C GLY A 163 15.06 -10.66 5.93
N ALA A 164 15.68 -10.13 4.88
CA ALA A 164 17.04 -9.63 5.03
C ALA A 164 16.91 -8.15 5.37
N ALA A 165 17.33 -7.76 6.59
CA ALA A 165 17.68 -6.36 6.83
C ALA A 165 18.48 -5.87 5.62
N GLN A 166 18.23 -4.63 5.18
CA GLN A 166 18.89 -3.99 4.04
C GLN A 166 20.41 -4.14 4.20
N ALA A 167 20.93 -5.26 3.71
CA ALA A 167 22.30 -5.61 3.94
C ALA A 167 23.07 -4.74 2.96
N ALA A 168 23.89 -3.84 3.50
CA ALA A 168 24.86 -3.14 2.69
C ALA A 168 25.54 -4.17 1.81
N THR A 169 25.42 -4.01 0.49
CA THR A 169 26.29 -4.76 -0.41
C THR A 169 27.70 -4.28 -0.05
N PRO A 170 28.65 -5.17 0.28
CA PRO A 170 29.99 -4.73 0.63
C PRO A 170 30.58 -3.93 -0.53
N ILE A 171 30.74 -2.63 -0.35
CA ILE A 171 31.44 -1.76 -1.28
C ILE A 171 32.75 -1.41 -0.63
N ASP A 172 33.84 -1.72 -1.33
CA ASP A 172 35.16 -1.30 -0.91
C ASP A 172 35.35 0.16 -1.30
N PHE A 173 35.39 1.02 -0.29
CA PHE A 173 35.71 2.42 -0.48
C PHE A 173 37.21 2.61 -0.50
N THR A 174 37.70 3.36 -1.49
CA THR A 174 39.08 3.84 -1.47
C THR A 174 39.18 4.99 -0.48
N PRO A 175 40.10 4.96 0.51
CA PRO A 175 40.30 6.07 1.43
C PRO A 175 40.67 7.34 0.66
N ASP A 176 39.79 8.34 0.73
CA ASP A 176 39.99 9.63 0.07
C ASP A 176 39.59 10.76 1.02
N PRO A 177 40.56 11.54 1.56
CA PRO A 177 40.28 12.66 2.46
C PRO A 177 39.59 13.84 1.74
N GLN A 178 39.48 13.82 0.41
CA GLN A 178 38.81 14.84 -0.40
C GLN A 178 37.52 14.33 -1.06
N ARG A 179 36.94 13.24 -0.55
CA ARG A 179 35.71 12.68 -1.08
C ARG A 179 34.60 13.73 -1.13
N PRO A 180 33.97 13.97 -2.30
CA PRO A 180 32.96 15.00 -2.43
C PRO A 180 31.63 14.56 -1.82
N SER A 181 30.87 15.53 -1.30
CA SER A 181 29.45 15.32 -1.03
C SER A 181 28.67 15.14 -2.34
N ILE A 182 27.62 14.32 -2.30
CA ILE A 182 26.77 13.98 -3.44
C ILE A 182 25.35 14.45 -3.12
N VAL A 183 24.77 15.24 -4.01
CA VAL A 183 23.34 15.59 -3.98
C VAL A 183 22.70 15.02 -5.23
N TRP A 184 21.86 14.02 -5.06
CA TRP A 184 21.11 13.37 -6.11
C TRP A 184 19.64 13.81 -6.07
N VAL A 185 19.25 14.60 -7.05
CA VAL A 185 17.87 15.09 -7.21
C VAL A 185 17.17 14.32 -8.33
N VAL A 186 16.02 13.73 -8.02
CA VAL A 186 15.12 13.07 -8.97
C VAL A 186 13.79 13.80 -8.94
N SER A 187 13.42 14.41 -10.06
CA SER A 187 12.06 14.96 -10.23
C SER A 187 11.22 13.92 -10.94
N ASP A 188 10.19 13.40 -10.27
CA ASP A 188 9.25 12.50 -10.90
C ASP A 188 8.47 13.21 -11.99
N GLU A 189 8.15 12.46 -13.04
CA GLU A 189 7.37 12.88 -14.20
C GLU A 189 7.82 14.17 -14.91
N LEU A 190 9.05 14.63 -14.69
CA LEU A 190 9.59 15.80 -15.37
C LEU A 190 9.93 15.46 -16.82
N GLN A 191 9.14 15.99 -17.75
CA GLN A 191 9.32 15.71 -19.18
C GLN A 191 10.50 16.53 -19.73
N TYR A 192 11.43 15.85 -20.41
CA TYR A 192 12.58 16.49 -21.06
C TYR A 192 12.20 17.71 -21.92
N PRO A 193 11.22 17.65 -22.86
CA PRO A 193 10.91 18.79 -23.73
C PRO A 193 10.28 19.99 -23.00
N LEU A 194 9.79 19.79 -21.76
CA LEU A 194 9.27 20.89 -20.93
C LEU A 194 10.40 21.80 -20.45
N VAL A 195 11.57 21.22 -20.10
CA VAL A 195 12.70 21.94 -19.51
C VAL A 195 13.78 22.27 -20.53
N PHE A 196 14.01 21.35 -21.46
CA PHE A 196 15.04 21.45 -22.48
C PHE A 196 14.42 21.80 -23.84
N ASP A 197 15.17 22.54 -24.64
CA ASP A 197 14.85 22.73 -26.05
C ASP A 197 15.45 21.63 -26.94
N GLY A 198 15.23 21.73 -28.25
CA GLY A 198 15.74 20.75 -29.22
C GLY A 198 17.27 20.68 -29.33
N SER A 199 18.01 21.67 -28.81
CA SER A 199 19.47 21.64 -28.69
C SER A 199 19.95 21.09 -27.35
N GLY A 200 19.04 20.82 -26.41
CA GLY A 200 19.38 20.41 -25.05
C GLY A 200 19.81 21.57 -24.15
N GLU A 201 19.52 22.82 -24.54
CA GLU A 201 19.65 23.97 -23.63
C GLU A 201 18.42 24.06 -22.72
N ILE A 202 18.65 24.46 -21.47
CA ILE A 202 17.57 24.71 -20.52
C ILE A 202 16.86 26.02 -20.88
N ARG A 203 15.54 25.94 -20.93
CA ARG A 203 14.67 27.06 -21.32
C ARG A 203 14.69 28.20 -20.30
N PRO A 204 14.49 29.46 -20.73
CA PRO A 204 14.59 30.64 -19.86
C PRO A 204 13.64 30.64 -18.65
N GLU A 205 12.53 29.91 -18.71
CA GLU A 205 11.55 29.75 -17.64
C GLU A 205 12.13 29.03 -16.41
N PHE A 206 13.27 28.35 -16.55
CA PHE A 206 13.95 27.61 -15.48
C PHE A 206 15.33 28.21 -15.15
N PRO A 207 15.40 29.46 -14.62
CA PRO A 207 16.66 30.20 -14.49
C PRO A 207 17.68 29.51 -13.55
N ASN A 208 17.22 28.84 -12.49
CA ASN A 208 18.11 28.11 -11.57
C ASN A 208 18.73 26.88 -12.22
N LEU A 209 17.95 26.14 -13.01
CA LEU A 209 18.47 24.99 -13.76
C LEU A 209 19.42 25.45 -14.85
N LYS A 210 19.12 26.58 -15.51
CA LYS A 210 20.02 27.20 -16.50
C LYS A 210 21.36 27.61 -15.89
N ALA A 211 21.35 28.18 -14.68
CA ALA A 211 22.57 28.47 -13.94
C ALA A 211 23.34 27.18 -13.61
N LEU A 212 22.66 26.12 -13.17
CA LEU A 212 23.29 24.82 -12.93
C LEU A 212 23.92 24.23 -14.19
N GLN A 213 23.22 24.30 -15.33
CA GLN A 213 23.71 23.79 -16.61
C GLN A 213 25.02 24.49 -17.06
N ALA A 214 25.20 25.77 -16.74
CA ALA A 214 26.40 26.53 -17.15
C ALA A 214 27.70 25.93 -16.58
N ASP A 215 27.63 25.32 -15.40
CA ASP A 215 28.77 24.72 -14.69
C ASP A 215 28.72 23.19 -14.65
N SER A 216 27.79 22.57 -15.40
CA SER A 216 27.52 21.13 -15.35
C SER A 216 27.66 20.45 -16.71
N THR A 217 27.81 19.12 -16.69
CA THR A 217 27.68 18.30 -17.90
C THR A 217 26.21 17.94 -18.12
N THR A 218 25.67 18.26 -19.30
CA THR A 218 24.30 17.90 -19.69
C THR A 218 24.31 16.68 -20.61
N TYR A 219 23.54 15.65 -20.26
CA TYR A 219 23.30 14.49 -21.12
C TYR A 219 21.97 14.66 -21.85
N THR A 220 22.02 14.77 -23.18
CA THR A 220 20.82 15.00 -24.02
C THR A 220 20.15 13.71 -24.52
N HIS A 221 20.78 12.56 -24.28
CA HIS A 221 20.28 11.23 -24.66
C HIS A 221 20.36 10.28 -23.47
N ALA A 222 19.68 10.65 -22.38
CA ALA A 222 19.56 9.86 -21.16
C ALA A 222 18.15 9.27 -21.07
N TYR A 223 18.05 7.98 -20.74
CA TYR A 223 16.79 7.25 -20.63
C TYR A 223 16.71 6.56 -19.28
N SER A 224 15.53 6.60 -18.68
CA SER A 224 15.23 5.77 -17.51
C SER A 224 15.08 4.30 -17.93
N ALA A 225 15.45 3.38 -17.05
CA ALA A 225 15.29 1.95 -17.27
C ALA A 225 13.81 1.51 -17.33
N ALA A 226 12.90 2.31 -16.76
CA ALA A 226 11.45 2.14 -16.84
C ALA A 226 10.70 3.47 -16.95
N ASN A 227 9.47 3.39 -17.42
CA ASN A 227 8.51 4.50 -17.49
C ASN A 227 7.57 4.60 -16.26
N TYR A 228 7.78 3.76 -15.24
CA TYR A 228 7.03 3.79 -13.98
C TYR A 228 7.97 4.04 -12.80
N THR A 229 7.61 4.96 -11.90
CA THR A 229 8.45 5.40 -10.76
C THR A 229 8.88 4.24 -9.86
N ASP A 230 7.96 3.30 -9.61
CA ASP A 230 8.15 2.10 -8.78
C ASP A 230 9.08 1.05 -9.40
N TYR A 231 9.55 1.26 -10.62
CA TYR A 231 10.60 0.48 -11.29
C TYR A 231 11.83 1.34 -11.60
N ALA A 232 11.63 2.58 -12.07
CA ALA A 232 12.68 3.49 -12.50
C ALA A 232 13.63 3.85 -11.36
N VAL A 233 13.09 4.38 -10.25
CA VAL A 233 13.89 4.84 -9.11
C VAL A 233 14.64 3.69 -8.43
N PRO A 234 14.01 2.53 -8.12
CA PRO A 234 14.75 1.36 -7.63
C PRO A 234 15.90 0.95 -8.55
N SER A 235 15.66 0.95 -9.87
CA SER A 235 16.67 0.56 -10.85
C SER A 235 17.84 1.54 -10.90
N MET A 236 17.57 2.85 -10.77
CA MET A 236 18.62 3.87 -10.62
C MET A 236 19.49 3.60 -9.39
N LEU A 237 18.89 3.33 -8.22
CA LEU A 237 19.62 3.06 -6.98
C LEU A 237 20.36 1.72 -6.99
N ALA A 238 19.90 0.75 -7.77
CA ALA A 238 20.51 -0.57 -7.91
C ALA A 238 21.51 -0.68 -9.08
N GLY A 239 21.63 0.37 -9.91
CA GLY A 239 22.51 0.35 -11.09
C GLY A 239 22.02 -0.54 -12.23
N ILE A 240 20.71 -0.71 -12.39
CA ILE A 240 20.08 -1.55 -13.41
C ILE A 240 19.65 -0.66 -14.59
N SER A 241 20.19 -0.93 -15.78
CA SER A 241 19.87 -0.20 -17.01
C SER A 241 18.86 -0.91 -17.90
N ASP A 242 18.73 -2.24 -17.78
CA ASP A 242 17.75 -3.04 -18.53
C ASP A 242 16.94 -3.91 -17.56
N ILE A 243 15.70 -3.50 -17.32
CA ILE A 243 14.76 -4.17 -16.42
C ILE A 243 14.20 -5.45 -17.03
N ALA A 244 14.08 -5.51 -18.37
CA ALA A 244 13.51 -6.67 -19.05
C ALA A 244 14.41 -7.90 -18.89
N GLU A 245 15.72 -7.70 -18.79
CA GLU A 245 16.70 -8.78 -18.57
C GLU A 245 16.75 -9.30 -17.12
N GLN A 246 16.20 -8.57 -16.13
CA GLN A 246 16.32 -8.96 -14.72
C GLN A 246 15.31 -10.04 -14.31
N GLY A 247 14.16 -10.10 -14.98
CA GLY A 247 13.06 -10.98 -14.60
C GLY A 247 12.26 -10.51 -13.37
N PRO A 248 11.07 -11.09 -13.13
CA PRO A 248 10.13 -10.60 -12.12
C PRO A 248 10.65 -10.76 -10.68
N ASP A 249 11.27 -11.88 -10.35
CA ASP A 249 11.72 -12.20 -8.99
C ASP A 249 12.82 -11.22 -8.52
N ARG A 250 13.82 -10.96 -9.38
CA ARG A 250 14.89 -10.00 -9.09
C ARG A 250 14.35 -8.59 -8.95
N MET A 251 13.41 -8.19 -9.81
CA MET A 251 12.82 -6.85 -9.72
C MET A 251 11.98 -6.68 -8.48
N GLN A 252 11.34 -7.73 -7.96
CA GLN A 252 10.67 -7.68 -6.67
C GLN A 252 11.66 -7.36 -5.55
N GLU A 253 12.82 -8.03 -5.51
CA GLU A 253 13.89 -7.72 -4.54
C GLU A 253 14.41 -6.29 -4.68
N VAL A 254 14.67 -5.84 -5.92
CA VAL A 254 15.19 -4.49 -6.19
C VAL A 254 14.22 -3.43 -5.70
N ARG A 255 12.92 -3.62 -5.92
CA ARG A 255 11.86 -2.68 -5.50
C ARG A 255 11.68 -2.62 -3.99
N ALA A 256 11.93 -3.73 -3.29
CA ALA A 256 11.90 -3.79 -1.84
C ALA A 256 13.13 -3.13 -1.17
N ASN A 257 14.20 -2.88 -1.94
CA ASN A 257 15.47 -2.36 -1.44
C ASN A 257 15.72 -0.91 -1.88
N ILE A 258 16.57 -0.20 -1.12
CA ILE A 258 17.02 1.17 -1.41
C ILE A 258 18.37 1.21 -2.14
N GLY A 259 18.75 0.09 -2.76
CA GLY A 259 19.95 -0.03 -3.59
C GLY A 259 21.25 0.27 -2.84
N ILE A 260 22.06 1.18 -3.41
CA ILE A 260 23.41 1.53 -2.94
C ILE A 260 23.45 2.26 -1.58
N VAL A 261 22.33 2.82 -1.14
CA VAL A 261 22.26 3.75 0.01
C VAL A 261 22.82 3.16 1.32
N PRO A 262 22.50 1.91 1.73
CA PRO A 262 23.03 1.34 2.97
C PRO A 262 24.55 1.18 2.92
N SER A 263 25.11 0.92 1.74
CA SER A 263 26.55 0.84 1.54
C SER A 263 27.22 2.21 1.61
N LEU A 264 26.56 3.28 1.13
CA LEU A 264 27.08 4.64 1.26
C LEU A 264 27.10 5.14 2.72
N ALA A 265 26.18 4.64 3.56
CA ALA A 265 26.07 5.04 4.96
C ALA A 265 27.30 4.71 5.82
N SER A 266 28.21 3.84 5.36
CA SER A 266 29.47 3.56 6.09
C SER A 266 30.48 4.71 6.00
N GLU A 267 30.33 5.60 5.03
CA GLU A 267 31.32 6.65 4.74
C GLU A 267 30.70 8.05 4.53
N TYR A 268 29.40 8.10 4.27
CA TYR A 268 28.64 9.33 4.08
C TYR A 268 27.61 9.52 5.18
N SER A 269 27.36 10.78 5.55
CA SER A 269 26.15 11.15 6.25
C SER A 269 24.98 11.17 5.26
N VAL A 270 24.03 10.23 5.43
CA VAL A 270 22.95 10.01 4.45
C VAL A 270 21.71 10.83 4.79
N VAL A 271 21.30 11.72 3.88
CA VAL A 271 20.02 12.44 3.92
C VAL A 271 19.10 11.85 2.85
N MET A 272 17.90 11.41 3.22
CA MET A 272 16.98 10.79 2.27
C MET A 272 15.57 11.35 2.42
N GLU A 273 15.08 12.01 1.37
CA GLU A 273 13.68 12.42 1.23
C GLU A 273 13.13 11.79 -0.04
N SER A 274 12.26 10.79 0.13
CA SER A 274 11.58 10.11 -0.96
C SER A 274 10.20 9.65 -0.50
N PRO A 275 9.17 9.77 -1.35
CA PRO A 275 7.86 9.18 -1.08
C PRO A 275 7.84 7.65 -1.24
N LEU A 276 8.81 7.06 -1.96
CA LEU A 276 8.91 5.61 -2.13
C LEU A 276 9.73 4.92 -1.03
N TYR A 277 10.67 5.65 -0.43
CA TYR A 277 11.69 5.04 0.41
C TYR A 277 11.91 5.83 1.69
N ARG A 278 12.11 5.09 2.78
CA ARG A 278 12.67 5.59 4.02
C ARG A 278 13.91 4.80 4.34
N PHE A 279 14.94 5.52 4.78
CA PHE A 279 16.12 4.92 5.37
C PHE A 279 16.16 5.41 6.82
N GLU A 280 16.10 4.48 7.77
CA GLU A 280 16.29 4.76 9.19
C GLU A 280 17.64 4.18 9.57
N CYS A 281 18.58 5.04 9.96
CA CYS A 281 19.88 4.59 10.46
C CYS A 281 19.82 4.44 11.98
N ASP A 282 20.25 3.28 12.49
CA ASP A 282 20.34 3.01 13.92
C ASP A 282 21.61 3.57 14.60
N THR A 283 22.48 4.27 13.87
CA THR A 283 23.76 4.79 14.38
C THR A 283 23.78 6.32 14.43
N SER A 284 24.36 6.88 15.48
CA SER A 284 24.48 8.33 15.75
C SER A 284 25.16 9.15 14.64
N ASP A 285 25.90 8.47 13.76
CA ASP A 285 26.74 9.10 12.73
C ASP A 285 26.04 9.23 11.38
N CYS A 286 24.82 8.70 11.27
CA CYS A 286 23.99 8.78 10.07
C CYS A 286 22.79 9.68 10.34
N ALA A 287 22.78 10.86 9.71
CA ALA A 287 21.67 11.80 9.79
C ALA A 287 20.54 11.40 8.85
N SER A 288 19.86 10.28 9.11
CA SER A 288 18.70 9.87 8.32
C SER A 288 17.52 10.80 8.62
N VAL A 289 17.50 11.97 7.99
CA VAL A 289 16.38 12.91 8.06
C VAL A 289 15.33 12.47 7.04
N GLY A 290 14.70 11.33 7.31
CA GLY A 290 13.37 11.07 6.79
C GLY A 290 12.41 12.04 7.46
N ALA A 291 11.49 12.63 6.70
CA ALA A 291 10.38 13.45 7.18
C ALA A 291 10.02 13.13 8.65
N PRO A 292 10.02 14.13 9.57
CA PRO A 292 9.62 13.88 10.96
C PRO A 292 8.30 13.11 10.93
N ALA A 293 8.23 12.02 11.70
CA ALA A 293 7.04 11.18 11.78
C ALA A 293 5.81 12.08 11.94
N GLU A 294 5.03 12.24 10.87
CA GLU A 294 3.88 13.13 10.91
C GLU A 294 2.86 12.49 11.86
N GLY A 295 2.72 13.12 13.02
CA GLY A 295 1.82 12.70 14.07
C GLY A 295 2.34 11.54 14.94
N ASN A 296 1.61 11.29 16.03
CA ASN A 296 1.94 10.22 16.97
C ASN A 296 1.69 8.82 16.38
N PHE A 297 2.08 7.77 17.09
CA PHE A 297 1.83 6.37 16.66
C PHE A 297 0.36 6.12 16.31
N ALA A 298 -0.59 6.73 17.04
CA ALA A 298 -2.01 6.54 16.80
C ALA A 298 -2.46 7.15 15.46
N SER A 299 -2.02 8.35 15.09
CA SER A 299 -2.34 8.93 13.78
C SER A 299 -1.75 8.13 12.62
N ARG A 300 -0.53 7.61 12.77
CA ARG A 300 0.09 6.72 11.75
C ARG A 300 -0.72 5.44 11.57
N MET A 301 -1.15 4.82 12.67
CA MET A 301 -1.96 3.61 12.62
C MET A 301 -3.36 3.87 12.04
N LEU A 302 -3.96 5.03 12.34
CA LEU A 302 -5.24 5.43 11.76
C LEU A 302 -5.14 5.69 10.25
N GLY A 303 -4.09 6.36 9.78
CA GLY A 303 -3.82 6.53 8.35
C GLY A 303 -3.65 5.19 7.65
N PHE A 304 -2.79 4.32 8.20
CA PHE A 304 -2.58 2.96 7.70
C PHE A 304 -3.89 2.15 7.63
N ALA A 305 -4.72 2.22 8.67
CA ALA A 305 -6.01 1.52 8.72
C ALA A 305 -7.01 2.08 7.70
N ALA A 306 -7.05 3.40 7.50
CA ALA A 306 -7.87 4.04 6.48
C ALA A 306 -7.44 3.58 5.07
N ASP A 307 -6.16 3.57 4.79
CA ASP A 307 -5.64 3.16 3.49
C ASP A 307 -5.76 1.66 3.24
N THR A 308 -5.62 0.85 4.30
CA THR A 308 -5.98 -0.57 4.25
C THR A 308 -7.45 -0.76 3.89
N ALA A 309 -8.35 0.08 4.41
CA ALA A 309 -9.76 0.03 4.06
C ALA A 309 -10.02 0.47 2.60
N ALA A 310 -9.25 1.42 2.06
CA ALA A 310 -9.28 1.75 0.64
C ALA A 310 -8.88 0.54 -0.21
N ILE A 311 -7.75 -0.10 0.11
CA ILE A 311 -7.27 -1.30 -0.59
C ILE A 311 -8.32 -2.41 -0.51
N ALA A 312 -8.79 -2.72 0.69
CA ALA A 312 -9.79 -3.76 0.91
C ALA A 312 -11.08 -3.50 0.14
N GLY A 313 -11.63 -2.28 0.19
CA GLY A 313 -12.85 -1.95 -0.53
C GLY A 313 -12.70 -1.99 -2.05
N ARG A 314 -11.58 -1.48 -2.58
CA ARG A 314 -11.34 -1.44 -4.03
C ARG A 314 -11.04 -2.82 -4.62
N THR A 315 -10.38 -3.69 -3.85
CA THR A 315 -9.96 -5.03 -4.32
C THR A 315 -11.00 -6.12 -4.05
N ALA A 316 -11.67 -6.08 -2.90
CA ALA A 316 -12.58 -7.15 -2.47
C ALA A 316 -14.01 -6.98 -3.00
N LEU A 317 -14.45 -5.74 -3.20
CA LEU A 317 -15.82 -5.46 -3.63
C LEU A 317 -15.90 -5.36 -5.14
N ALA A 318 -17.02 -5.77 -5.71
CA ALA A 318 -17.35 -5.57 -7.11
C ALA A 318 -18.05 -4.22 -7.31
N ARG A 319 -18.06 -3.72 -8.55
CA ARG A 319 -18.87 -2.55 -8.91
C ARG A 319 -20.36 -2.82 -8.66
N PRO A 320 -21.13 -1.82 -8.19
CA PRO A 320 -20.73 -0.41 -7.96
C PRO A 320 -20.11 -0.15 -6.59
N PHE A 321 -20.05 -1.15 -5.69
CA PHE A 321 -19.59 -0.94 -4.31
C PHE A 321 -18.11 -0.54 -4.23
N SER A 322 -17.27 -1.08 -5.11
CA SER A 322 -15.85 -0.70 -5.23
C SER A 322 -15.64 0.77 -5.61
N ASP A 323 -16.64 1.40 -6.25
CA ASP A 323 -16.54 2.80 -6.70
C ASP A 323 -16.83 3.80 -5.57
N ALA A 324 -17.32 3.32 -4.42
CA ALA A 324 -17.40 4.12 -3.18
C ALA A 324 -16.04 4.27 -2.48
N PHE A 325 -15.03 3.52 -2.92
CA PHE A 325 -13.66 3.58 -2.40
C PHE A 325 -12.76 4.34 -3.39
N PRO A 326 -11.75 5.07 -2.88
CA PRO A 326 -10.85 5.85 -3.72
C PRO A 326 -10.06 4.96 -4.68
N SER A 327 -9.55 5.56 -5.76
CA SER A 327 -8.61 4.86 -6.64
C SER A 327 -7.32 4.53 -5.88
N LEU A 328 -6.73 3.37 -6.20
CA LEU A 328 -5.43 2.97 -5.68
C LEU A 328 -4.30 3.31 -6.66
N ASP A 329 -4.64 3.79 -7.86
CA ASP A 329 -3.66 4.07 -8.90
C ASP A 329 -2.69 5.15 -8.42
N GLY A 330 -1.39 4.86 -8.63
CA GLY A 330 -0.17 5.63 -8.29
C GLY A 330 -0.03 6.15 -6.85
N LYS A 331 -0.97 5.87 -5.95
CA LYS A 331 -0.87 6.17 -4.51
C LYS A 331 -0.36 4.95 -3.73
N TRP A 332 0.46 5.21 -2.72
CA TRP A 332 0.83 4.22 -1.70
C TRP A 332 0.34 4.58 -0.30
N ARG A 333 -0.26 5.77 -0.13
CA ARG A 333 -0.82 6.30 1.12
C ARG A 333 -1.82 7.43 0.82
N ASP A 334 -2.58 7.81 1.84
CA ASP A 334 -3.55 8.89 1.87
C ASP A 334 -4.62 8.81 0.76
N PHE A 335 -5.12 7.60 0.45
CA PHE A 335 -6.08 7.38 -0.65
C PHE A 335 -7.37 8.20 -0.49
N TRP A 336 -7.77 8.45 0.75
CA TRP A 336 -9.01 9.15 1.10
C TRP A 336 -8.91 10.68 1.10
N SER A 337 -7.70 11.25 1.00
CA SER A 337 -7.49 12.69 1.15
C SER A 337 -8.12 13.52 0.03
N GLY A 338 -8.50 12.90 -1.10
CA GLY A 338 -8.94 13.64 -2.29
C GLY A 338 -7.80 14.47 -2.89
N GLY A 339 -7.92 14.82 -4.16
CA GLY A 339 -6.82 15.42 -4.91
C GLY A 339 -5.99 14.38 -5.66
N ASP A 340 -5.18 14.89 -6.56
CA ASP A 340 -4.35 14.10 -7.46
C ASP A 340 -3.39 13.17 -6.67
N GLU A 341 -2.68 12.33 -7.40
CA GLU A 341 -1.99 11.12 -6.95
C GLU A 341 -1.05 11.27 -5.71
N PHE A 342 -0.77 12.47 -5.21
CA PHE A 342 0.09 12.70 -4.03
C PHE A 342 -0.35 13.82 -3.05
N GLY A 343 -1.60 14.30 -3.17
CA GLY A 343 -2.18 15.32 -2.26
C GLY A 343 -1.83 16.77 -2.59
N ASP A 344 -2.64 17.71 -2.09
CA ASP A 344 -2.46 19.15 -2.31
C ASP A 344 -1.17 19.66 -1.63
N ASN A 345 -0.10 19.90 -2.40
CA ASN A 345 1.21 20.46 -1.99
C ASN A 345 2.29 19.49 -1.44
N ALA A 346 2.40 18.27 -1.98
CA ALA A 346 3.52 17.37 -1.66
C ALA A 346 4.91 18.02 -1.84
N GLU A 347 5.07 18.88 -2.86
CA GLU A 347 6.36 19.43 -3.28
C GLU A 347 6.96 20.44 -2.28
N GLY A 348 6.16 21.39 -1.79
CA GLY A 348 6.66 22.48 -0.92
C GLY A 348 7.22 21.99 0.42
N ASN A 349 6.61 20.95 0.98
CA ASN A 349 7.09 20.32 2.20
C ASN A 349 8.35 19.47 1.97
N SER A 350 8.47 18.82 0.81
CA SER A 350 9.63 17.95 0.49
C SER A 350 10.95 18.73 0.37
N VAL A 351 10.94 19.89 -0.29
CA VAL A 351 12.12 20.76 -0.45
C VAL A 351 12.62 21.22 0.93
N GLY A 352 11.69 21.68 1.77
CA GLY A 352 12.00 22.12 3.13
C GLY A 352 12.60 21.01 3.99
N LYS A 353 12.07 19.78 3.87
CA LYS A 353 12.59 18.58 4.56
C LYS A 353 14.00 18.22 4.09
N ALA A 354 14.25 18.20 2.78
CA ALA A 354 15.57 17.93 2.23
C ALA A 354 16.62 18.96 2.69
N ILE A 355 16.30 20.26 2.64
CA ILE A 355 17.19 21.33 3.11
C ILE A 355 17.43 21.23 4.62
N ALA A 356 16.39 20.97 5.41
CA ALA A 356 16.53 20.77 6.84
C ALA A 356 17.44 19.57 7.16
N GLY A 357 17.31 18.48 6.40
CA GLY A 357 18.14 17.30 6.53
C GLY A 357 19.61 17.55 6.24
N LEU A 358 19.91 18.26 5.14
CA LEU A 358 21.26 18.70 4.81
C LEU A 358 21.89 19.50 5.95
N ARG A 359 21.16 20.47 6.49
CA ARG A 359 21.65 21.31 7.59
C ARG A 359 21.95 20.49 8.85
N VAL A 360 21.09 19.53 9.20
CA VAL A 360 21.33 18.63 10.35
C VAL A 360 22.58 17.76 10.11
N ALA A 361 22.77 17.24 8.90
CA ALA A 361 23.95 16.46 8.55
C ALA A 361 25.25 17.28 8.67
N GLU A 362 25.24 18.53 8.17
CA GLU A 362 26.36 19.47 8.30
C GLU A 362 26.67 19.82 9.76
N GLU A 363 25.64 20.03 10.59
CA GLU A 363 25.79 20.34 12.02
C GLU A 363 26.31 19.15 12.84
N THR A 364 25.89 17.92 12.50
CA THR A 364 26.18 16.71 13.28
C THR A 364 27.52 16.06 12.91
N ALA A 365 27.87 16.07 11.63
CA ALA A 365 29.07 15.41 11.11
C ALA A 365 29.81 16.31 10.09
N PRO A 366 30.36 17.46 10.52
CA PRO A 366 30.89 18.51 9.62
C PRO A 366 32.10 18.06 8.78
N THR A 367 32.77 16.98 9.17
CA THR A 367 33.94 16.42 8.46
C THR A 367 33.59 15.20 7.60
N THR A 368 32.37 14.69 7.68
CA THR A 368 31.92 13.53 6.91
C THR A 368 31.22 14.02 5.64
N PRO A 369 31.55 13.50 4.45
CA PRO A 369 30.85 13.87 3.23
C PRO A 369 29.37 13.48 3.31
N ILE A 370 28.52 14.24 2.63
CA ILE A 370 27.06 14.02 2.66
C ILE A 370 26.63 13.28 1.41
N PHE A 371 25.76 12.29 1.54
CA PHE A 371 25.00 11.74 0.43
C PHE A 371 23.53 12.11 0.63
N ALA A 372 23.01 13.02 -0.19
CA ALA A 372 21.63 13.44 -0.14
C ALA A 372 20.86 12.91 -1.34
N PHE A 373 19.85 12.07 -1.10
CA PHE A 373 18.91 11.62 -2.11
C PHE A 373 17.57 12.32 -1.92
N TRP A 374 17.20 13.14 -2.90
CA TRP A 374 15.94 13.87 -2.92
C TRP A 374 15.13 13.47 -4.14
N HIS A 375 14.05 12.72 -3.89
CA HIS A 375 13.10 12.30 -4.90
C HIS A 375 11.78 13.04 -4.67
N THR A 376 11.46 14.01 -5.54
CA THR A 376 10.16 14.66 -5.54
C THR A 376 9.21 13.88 -6.42
N ILE A 377 7.98 13.70 -5.97
CA ILE A 377 6.91 13.28 -6.87
C ILE A 377 6.11 14.51 -7.28
N ARG A 378 6.00 14.72 -8.60
CA ARG A 378 5.02 15.65 -9.16
C ARG A 378 3.68 14.95 -9.29
N THR A 379 2.63 15.74 -9.16
CA THR A 379 1.28 15.37 -9.54
C THR A 379 1.25 14.81 -10.95
N HIS A 380 0.63 13.63 -11.17
CA HIS A 380 0.71 12.91 -12.45
C HIS A 380 0.36 13.85 -13.61
N ALA A 381 1.38 14.30 -14.35
CA ALA A 381 1.23 15.21 -15.47
C ALA A 381 1.20 14.31 -16.70
N PRO A 382 0.00 13.98 -17.24
CA PRO A 382 -0.07 13.14 -18.43
C PRO A 382 0.87 13.72 -19.49
N TRP A 383 1.52 12.85 -20.26
CA TRP A 383 2.37 13.21 -21.42
C TRP A 383 1.60 14.11 -22.38
N ASN A 384 1.65 15.41 -22.12
CA ASN A 384 0.76 16.40 -22.72
C ASN A 384 1.55 17.52 -23.36
N VAL A 385 2.88 17.48 -23.42
CA VAL A 385 3.66 18.45 -24.19
C VAL A 385 4.34 17.82 -25.39
N ASP A 386 4.43 18.58 -26.49
CA ASP A 386 5.15 18.21 -27.70
C ASP A 386 6.67 18.36 -27.52
N ARG A 387 7.42 18.07 -28.59
CA ARG A 387 8.89 18.19 -28.58
C ARG A 387 9.36 19.63 -28.35
N GLU A 388 8.51 20.59 -28.67
CA GLU A 388 8.73 22.02 -28.48
C GLU A 388 8.29 22.50 -27.09
N GLY A 389 7.77 21.60 -26.23
CA GLY A 389 7.31 21.90 -24.88
C GLY A 389 5.93 22.56 -24.81
N LYS A 390 5.15 22.51 -25.91
CA LYS A 390 3.80 23.08 -25.98
C LYS A 390 2.74 22.03 -25.67
N GLU A 391 1.69 22.44 -24.97
CA GLU A 391 0.60 21.56 -24.57
C GLU A 391 -0.16 21.00 -25.80
N ILE A 392 -0.25 19.67 -25.93
CA ILE A 392 -0.92 18.90 -26.98
C ILE A 392 -2.40 18.65 -26.63
N TYR A 393 -2.73 18.54 -25.35
CA TYR A 393 -4.10 18.33 -24.86
C TYR A 393 -4.44 19.38 -23.82
N PRO A 394 -5.57 20.11 -23.92
CA PRO A 394 -6.00 20.95 -22.81
C PRO A 394 -6.24 20.05 -21.59
N SER A 395 -5.56 20.38 -20.49
CA SER A 395 -5.65 19.76 -19.14
C SER A 395 -7.06 19.62 -18.55
N ARG A 396 -8.13 19.96 -19.29
CA ARG A 396 -9.53 19.76 -18.90
C ARG A 396 -10.32 19.26 -20.11
N LEU A 397 -10.77 18.02 -20.05
CA LEU A 397 -12.06 17.68 -20.67
C LEU A 397 -13.14 18.54 -19.97
N PRO A 398 -14.08 19.14 -20.71
CA PRO A 398 -15.14 19.98 -20.12
C PRO A 398 -15.98 19.25 -19.07
#